data_AF-A0A8J7XM97-F1
#
_entry.id   AF-A0A8J7XM97-F1
#
_cell.length_a   1.000
_cell.length_b   1.000
_cell.length_c   1.000
_cell.angle_alpha   90.00
_cell.angle_beta   90.00
_cell.angle_gamma   90.00
#
_symmetry.space_group_name_H-M   'P 1'
#
loop_
_entity.id
_entity.type
_entity.pdbx_description
1 polymer ?
#
loop_
_entity_poly.entity_id
_entity_poly.type
_entity_poly.pdbx_seq_one_letter_code
_entity_poly.pdbx_strand_id
1 'polypeptide(L)'
;MQIPQEDTKVEDVMGKFKDVNKAADTIVVLQEKEKVMVGVIDGQSYIRRLTGLQKDPDANRSRLNTWTCGMCGKKFQAQNPYQDYSGHAICEDCWKKLTDS
;
A
#
# COMPACT_ATOMS: atom_id res chain seq x y z
N MET A 1 15.77 21.37 9.83
CA MET A 1 15.25 20.30 8.96
C MET A 1 13.78 20.13 9.31
N GLN A 2 12.86 20.46 8.40
CA GLN A 2 11.45 20.11 8.60
C GLN A 2 11.29 18.64 8.22
N ILE A 3 10.81 17.83 9.16
CA ILE A 3 10.49 16.42 8.93
C ILE A 3 9.38 16.38 7.87
N PRO A 4 9.59 15.76 6.70
CA PRO A 4 8.51 15.62 5.71
C PRO A 4 7.37 14.80 6.31
N GLN A 5 6.12 15.21 6.08
CA GLN A 5 4.92 14.55 6.60
C GLN A 5 4.78 13.05 6.20
N GLU A 6 5.63 12.54 5.32
CA GLU A 6 5.56 11.20 4.74
C GLU A 6 6.48 10.15 5.39
N ASP A 7 7.33 10.56 6.35
CA ASP A 7 8.21 9.64 7.09
C ASP A 7 7.53 9.17 8.39
N THR A 8 7.30 7.87 8.51
CA THR A 8 6.75 7.25 9.73
C THR A 8 7.84 6.47 10.44
N LYS A 9 7.91 6.50 11.77
CA LYS A 9 8.89 5.67 12.48
C LYS A 9 8.54 4.19 12.33
N VAL A 10 9.57 3.35 12.20
CA VAL A 10 9.38 1.89 12.10
C VAL A 10 8.68 1.34 13.34
N GLU A 11 8.99 1.87 14.53
CA GLU A 11 8.33 1.49 15.79
C GLU A 11 6.81 1.74 15.77
N ASP A 12 6.37 2.88 15.23
CA ASP A 12 4.95 3.23 15.10
C ASP A 12 4.24 2.34 14.09
N VAL A 13 4.95 1.87 13.06
CA VAL A 13 4.41 0.88 12.10
C VAL A 13 4.30 -0.48 12.77
N MET A 14 5.34 -0.95 13.46
CA MET A 14 5.35 -2.23 14.16
C MET A 14 4.24 -2.30 15.21
N GLY A 15 4.02 -1.22 15.98
CA GLY A 15 2.99 -1.14 17.01
C GLY A 15 1.56 -1.24 16.49
N LYS A 16 1.32 -1.07 15.18
CA LYS A 16 -0.01 -1.26 14.56
C LYS A 16 -0.33 -2.73 14.28
N PHE A 17 0.66 -3.63 14.32
CA PHE A 17 0.46 -5.05 14.09
C PHE A 17 0.40 -5.77 15.44
N LYS A 18 -0.59 -6.67 15.59
CA LYS A 18 -0.65 -7.58 16.76
C LYS A 18 0.48 -8.62 16.75
N ASP A 19 0.99 -8.95 15.58
CA ASP A 19 2.10 -9.89 15.38
C ASP A 19 3.28 -9.13 14.76
N VAL A 20 4.36 -9.03 15.54
CA VAL A 20 5.57 -8.31 15.17
C VAL A 20 6.32 -8.99 14.03
N ASN A 21 6.27 -10.33 13.93
CA ASN A 21 6.93 -11.06 12.84
C ASN A 21 6.23 -10.74 11.51
N LYS A 22 4.90 -10.72 11.53
CA LYS A 22 4.10 -10.35 10.35
C LYS A 22 4.36 -8.90 9.91
N ALA A 23 4.60 -8.00 10.85
CA ALA A 23 4.96 -6.61 10.55
C ALA A 23 6.33 -6.53 9.85
N ALA A 24 7.33 -7.24 10.37
CA ALA A 24 8.65 -7.31 9.77
C ALA A 24 8.61 -7.88 8.34
N ASP A 25 7.94 -9.01 8.14
CA ASP A 25 7.77 -9.62 6.81
C ASP A 25 7.10 -8.65 5.83
N THR A 26 6.09 -7.92 6.28
CA THR A 26 5.39 -6.92 5.46
C THR A 26 6.32 -5.80 5.01
N ILE A 27 7.15 -5.29 5.93
CA ILE A 27 8.12 -4.23 5.61
C ILE A 27 9.14 -4.72 4.59
N VAL A 28 9.67 -5.94 4.74
CA VAL A 28 10.60 -6.57 3.78
C VAL A 28 9.96 -6.66 2.40
N VAL A 29 8.75 -7.21 2.30
CA VAL A 29 8.04 -7.32 1.02
C VAL A 29 7.77 -5.96 0.37
N LEU A 30 7.49 -4.92 1.16
CA LEU A 30 7.29 -3.57 0.62
C LEU A 30 8.58 -2.95 0.09
N GLN A 31 9.72 -3.24 0.72
CA GLN A 31 11.04 -2.82 0.24
C GLN A 31 11.41 -3.54 -1.06
N GLU A 32 11.24 -4.87 -1.12
CA GLU A 32 11.50 -5.67 -2.33
C GLU A 32 10.67 -5.19 -3.53
N LYS A 33 9.46 -4.70 -3.28
CA LYS A 33 8.58 -4.13 -4.31
C LYS A 33 8.83 -2.64 -4.57
N GLU A 34 9.89 -2.06 -3.98
CA GLU A 34 10.27 -0.66 -4.11
C GLU A 34 9.13 0.32 -3.75
N LYS A 35 8.23 -0.11 -2.84
CA LYS A 35 7.08 0.71 -2.40
C LYS A 35 7.41 1.58 -1.21
N VAL A 36 8.45 1.22 -0.47
CA VAL A 36 8.93 1.95 0.70
C VAL A 36 10.45 1.95 0.74
N MET A 37 11.03 2.98 1.34
CA MET A 37 12.42 2.99 1.76
C MET A 37 12.47 2.98 3.28
N VAL A 38 13.41 2.24 3.86
CA VAL A 38 13.72 2.34 5.29
C VAL A 38 15.10 2.95 5.44
N GLY A 39 15.21 3.92 6.34
CA GLY A 39 16.46 4.62 6.61
C GLY A 39 16.58 4.97 8.09
N VAL A 40 17.79 5.34 8.51
CA VAL A 40 18.07 5.78 9.87
C VAL A 40 18.37 7.28 9.85
N ILE A 41 17.66 8.04 10.67
CA ILE A 41 17.85 9.49 10.86
C ILE A 41 17.99 9.73 12.37
N ASP A 42 19.07 10.36 12.79
CA ASP A 42 19.37 10.66 14.21
C ASP A 42 19.21 9.44 15.15
N GLY A 43 19.67 8.27 14.68
CA GLY A 43 19.60 7.01 15.44
C GLY A 43 18.23 6.35 15.50
N GLN A 44 17.21 6.92 14.84
CA GLN A 44 15.86 6.36 14.76
C GLN A 44 15.57 5.82 13.37
N SER A 45 14.89 4.68 13.29
CA SER A 45 14.52 4.05 12.03
C SER A 45 13.19 4.59 11.51
N TYR A 46 13.18 5.02 10.25
CA TYR A 46 12.03 5.59 9.56
C TYR A 46 11.72 4.78 8.31
N ILE A 47 10.44 4.71 7.98
CA ILE A 47 9.91 4.20 6.73
C ILE A 47 9.27 5.35 5.93
N ARG A 48 9.70 5.50 4.68
CA ARG A 48 9.13 6.45 3.72
C ARG A 48 8.35 5.68 2.68
N ARG A 49 7.12 6.12 2.40
CA ARG A 49 6.35 5.58 1.27
C ARG A 49 6.83 6.20 -0.03
N LEU A 50 7.07 5.37 -1.04
CA LEU A 50 7.40 5.83 -2.39
C LEU A 50 6.12 5.95 -3.20
N THR A 51 5.47 7.11 -3.13
CA THR A 51 4.35 7.47 -4.00
C THR A 51 4.89 7.93 -5.35
N GLY A 52 5.04 7.02 -6.32
CA GLY A 52 5.19 7.41 -7.73
C GLY A 52 6.19 6.67 -8.62
N LEU A 53 6.12 5.34 -8.73
CA LEU A 53 6.71 4.59 -9.87
C LEU A 53 5.66 4.14 -10.90
N GLN A 54 4.65 4.97 -11.15
CA GLN A 54 3.95 5.01 -12.44
C GLN A 54 3.72 6.48 -12.81
N LYS A 55 4.66 7.05 -13.54
CA LYS A 55 4.45 8.29 -14.30
C LYS A 55 4.66 7.97 -15.77
N ASP A 56 3.58 7.59 -16.44
CA ASP A 56 3.42 7.96 -17.84
C ASP A 56 2.52 9.22 -17.84
N PRO A 57 3.07 10.41 -18.16
CA PRO A 57 2.33 11.67 -18.16
C PRO A 57 1.43 11.86 -19.39
N ASP A 58 1.26 10.86 -20.27
CA ASP A 58 0.50 10.98 -21.53
C ASP A 58 -0.89 10.29 -21.50
N ALA A 59 -1.33 9.71 -20.37
CA ALA A 59 -2.60 8.99 -20.31
C ALA A 59 -3.82 9.90 -20.01
N ASN A 60 -3.95 11.04 -20.70
CA ASN A 60 -5.20 11.79 -20.74
C ASN A 60 -6.19 11.11 -21.70
N ARG A 61 -6.77 9.98 -21.26
CA ARG A 61 -8.07 9.39 -21.69
C ARG A 61 -8.27 8.01 -21.06
N SER A 62 -9.14 7.94 -20.05
CA SER A 62 -9.93 6.78 -19.60
C SER A 62 -9.41 5.36 -19.91
N ARG A 63 -8.27 4.94 -19.34
CA ARG A 63 -7.90 3.51 -19.28
C ARG A 63 -8.23 2.94 -17.91
N LEU A 64 -9.52 2.78 -17.63
CA LEU A 64 -9.94 1.92 -16.53
C LEU A 64 -9.65 0.48 -16.97
N ASN A 65 -8.81 -0.23 -16.22
CA ASN A 65 -8.61 -1.66 -16.41
C ASN A 65 -9.83 -2.39 -15.84
N THR A 66 -10.19 -3.52 -16.46
CA THR A 66 -11.25 -4.38 -15.93
C THR A 66 -10.64 -5.42 -15.00
N TRP A 67 -11.10 -5.44 -13.76
CA TRP A 67 -10.64 -6.33 -12.71
C TRP A 67 -11.77 -7.25 -12.25
N THR A 68 -11.42 -8.36 -11.61
CA THR A 68 -12.39 -9.26 -10.95
C THR A 68 -12.13 -9.21 -9.45
N CYS A 69 -13.18 -8.95 -8.67
CA CYS A 69 -13.08 -8.88 -7.22
C CYS A 69 -12.75 -10.24 -6.61
N GLY A 70 -11.66 -10.35 -5.85
CA GLY A 70 -11.26 -11.58 -5.16
C GLY A 70 -12.21 -12.03 -4.05
N MET A 71 -13.05 -11.12 -3.52
CA MET A 71 -14.03 -11.44 -2.47
C MET A 71 -15.41 -11.83 -3.00
N CYS A 72 -15.93 -11.09 -3.99
CA CYS A 72 -17.30 -11.29 -4.47
C CYS A 72 -17.39 -11.73 -5.94
N GLY A 73 -16.26 -11.88 -6.64
CA GLY A 73 -16.20 -12.31 -8.04
C GLY A 73 -16.74 -11.31 -9.06
N LYS A 74 -17.26 -10.14 -8.62
CA LYS A 74 -17.80 -9.13 -9.53
C LYS A 74 -16.70 -8.48 -10.36
N LYS A 75 -16.95 -8.28 -11.65
CA LYS A 75 -16.10 -7.46 -12.51
C LYS A 75 -16.33 -5.98 -12.23
N PHE A 76 -15.27 -5.20 -12.18
CA PHE A 76 -15.35 -3.76 -11.97
C PHE A 76 -14.23 -3.04 -12.71
N GLN A 77 -14.42 -1.75 -12.95
CA GLN A 77 -13.47 -0.90 -13.67
C GLN A 77 -12.71 -0.02 -12.69
N ALA A 78 -11.39 -0.09 -12.74
CA ALA A 78 -10.51 0.73 -11.92
C ALA A 78 -9.17 0.93 -12.63
N GLN A 79 -8.58 2.11 -12.53
CA GLN A 79 -7.20 2.32 -12.97
C GLN A 79 -6.24 1.50 -12.10
N ASN A 80 -6.44 1.56 -10.78
CA ASN A 80 -5.70 0.78 -9.79
C ASN A 80 -6.63 0.41 -8.60
N PRO A 81 -7.08 -0.84 -8.48
CA PRO A 81 -7.97 -1.26 -7.41
C PRO A 81 -7.22 -1.52 -6.09
N TYR A 82 -7.95 -1.57 -4.98
CA TYR A 82 -7.45 -2.17 -3.74
C TYR A 82 -7.10 -3.64 -3.99
N GLN A 83 -6.09 -4.18 -3.30
CA GLN A 83 -5.67 -5.59 -3.44
C GLN A 83 -5.61 -6.27 -2.08
N ASP A 84 -5.98 -7.54 -2.02
CA ASP A 84 -5.79 -8.39 -0.82
C ASP A 84 -4.32 -8.82 -0.64
N TYR A 85 -4.06 -9.61 0.40
CA TYR A 85 -2.71 -10.14 0.69
C TYR A 85 -2.15 -11.05 -0.42
N SER A 86 -3.01 -11.61 -1.26
CA SER A 86 -2.67 -12.48 -2.39
C SER A 86 -2.55 -11.71 -3.72
N GLY A 87 -2.81 -10.39 -3.72
CA GLY A 87 -2.78 -9.55 -4.92
C GLY A 87 -4.09 -9.57 -5.73
N HIS A 88 -5.17 -10.14 -5.22
CA HIS A 88 -6.47 -10.09 -5.88
C HIS A 88 -7.10 -8.71 -5.71
N ALA A 89 -7.60 -8.14 -6.81
CA ALA A 89 -8.31 -6.87 -6.78
C ALA A 89 -9.59 -6.94 -5.94
N ILE A 90 -9.91 -5.90 -5.18
CA ILE A 90 -11.09 -5.79 -4.32
C ILE A 90 -11.94 -4.61 -4.77
N CYS A 91 -13.24 -4.84 -4.99
CA CYS A 91 -14.17 -3.78 -5.37
C CYS A 91 -14.51 -2.87 -4.17
N GLU A 92 -14.99 -1.66 -4.45
CA GLU A 92 -15.27 -0.63 -3.44
C GLU A 92 -16.28 -1.10 -2.37
N ASP A 93 -17.31 -1.84 -2.76
CA ASP A 93 -18.32 -2.38 -1.82
C ASP A 93 -17.70 -3.36 -0.81
N CYS A 94 -16.82 -4.24 -1.27
CA CYS A 94 -16.13 -5.20 -0.43
C CYS A 94 -15.09 -4.51 0.46
N TRP A 95 -14.45 -3.45 -0.06
CA TRP A 95 -13.53 -2.63 0.71
C TRP A 95 -14.23 -1.94 1.88
N LYS A 96 -15.38 -1.28 1.65
CA LYS A 96 -16.15 -0.59 2.72
C LYS A 96 -16.55 -1.55 3.85
N LYS A 97 -17.01 -2.76 3.50
CA LYS A 97 -17.35 -3.80 4.48
C LYS A 97 -16.17 -4.25 5.35
N LEU A 98 -14.95 -4.20 4.84
CA LEU A 98 -13.75 -4.52 5.61
C LEU A 98 -13.32 -3.39 6.53
N THR A 99 -13.63 -2.13 6.19
CA THR A 99 -13.20 -0.95 6.95
C THR A 99 -14.21 -0.47 7.99
N ASP A 100 -15.48 -0.84 7.86
CA ASP A 100 -16.56 -0.49 8.79
C ASP A 100 -16.77 -1.56 9.91
N SER A 101 -15.80 -2.43 10.17
CA SER A 101 -15.87 -3.50 11.19
C SER A 101 -14.69 -3.51 12.16
#